data_AF-A0AAV2SID4-F1
#
_entry.id   AF-A0AAV2SID4-F1
#
_cell.length_a   1.000
_cell.length_b   1.000
_cell.length_c   1.000
_cell.angle_alpha   90.00
_cell.angle_beta   90.00
_cell.angle_gamma   90.00
#
_symmetry.space_group_name_H-M   'P 1'
#
loop_
_entity.id
_entity.type
_entity.pdbx_description
1 polymer ?
#
loop_
_entity_poly.entity_id
_entity_poly.type
_entity_poly.pdbx_seq_one_letter_code
_entity_poly.pdbx_strand_id
1 'polypeptide(L)'
;FDAFNIEKRAILESEMEYLSPSVDFHKREKKQVRNTVHVETLSNGNFHLSKTPDLSGTDPFPENRVSYFREDFGLNSHHYNWHLVNLPGTPRRNDYFIWNHLQMVARYNAERFSVGLPRVVAYADLRQPIEVGHSPNLGFDNDEFGERPPNSTPANFPEVVSSIHQFDEFKANIEHGISSGQVD
;
A
#
# COMPACT_ATOMS: atom_id res chain seq x y z
N PHE A 1 -5.45 0.09 -37.33
CA PHE A 1 -5.49 1.26 -36.43
C PHE A 1 -6.10 0.95 -35.06
N ASP A 2 -7.04 -0.01 -34.91
CA ASP A 2 -7.47 -0.51 -33.59
C ASP A 2 -6.82 -1.84 -33.14
N ALA A 3 -6.48 -2.75 -34.06
CA ALA A 3 -5.98 -4.09 -33.67
C ALA A 3 -4.59 -4.10 -32.99
N PHE A 4 -3.72 -3.15 -33.33
CA PHE A 4 -2.33 -3.11 -32.85
C PHE A 4 -2.20 -2.49 -31.43
N ASN A 5 -3.16 -1.64 -31.05
CA ASN A 5 -3.27 -1.09 -29.68
C ASN A 5 -3.81 -2.14 -28.69
N ILE A 6 -4.60 -3.10 -29.19
CA ILE A 6 -5.13 -4.22 -28.40
C ILE A 6 -4.01 -5.22 -28.10
N GLU A 7 -3.17 -5.57 -29.08
CA GLU A 7 -2.09 -6.55 -28.92
C GLU A 7 -1.02 -6.16 -27.90
N LYS A 8 -0.62 -4.88 -27.82
CA LYS A 8 0.44 -4.45 -26.88
C LYS A 8 -0.07 -4.12 -25.48
N ARG A 9 -1.32 -3.66 -25.34
CA ARG A 9 -2.00 -3.69 -24.04
C ARG A 9 -2.12 -5.13 -23.55
N ALA A 10 -2.47 -6.07 -24.44
CA ALA A 10 -2.51 -7.48 -24.09
C ALA A 10 -1.13 -8.03 -23.66
N ILE A 11 0.00 -7.55 -24.21
CA ILE A 11 1.33 -7.97 -23.76
C ILE A 11 1.64 -7.48 -22.33
N LEU A 12 1.45 -6.18 -22.03
CA LEU A 12 1.62 -5.65 -20.67
C LEU A 12 0.63 -6.30 -19.69
N GLU A 13 -0.62 -6.46 -20.10
CA GLU A 13 -1.63 -7.16 -19.30
C GLU A 13 -1.28 -8.64 -19.12
N SER A 14 -0.65 -9.31 -20.09
CA SER A 14 -0.25 -10.73 -20.00
C SER A 14 1.01 -10.95 -19.16
N GLU A 15 1.97 -10.03 -19.17
CA GLU A 15 3.12 -10.07 -18.26
C GLU A 15 2.66 -9.84 -16.81
N MET A 16 1.61 -9.04 -16.61
CA MET A 16 0.98 -8.82 -15.30
C MET A 16 0.10 -10.00 -14.87
N GLU A 17 -0.58 -10.68 -15.79
CA GLU A 17 -1.36 -11.90 -15.54
C GLU A 17 -0.47 -13.03 -15.00
N TYR A 18 0.82 -13.02 -15.36
CA TYR A 18 1.81 -13.98 -14.88
C TYR A 18 2.28 -13.73 -13.42
N LEU A 19 2.09 -12.52 -12.88
CA LEU A 19 2.63 -12.11 -11.57
C LEU A 19 1.64 -12.21 -10.41
N SER A 20 0.34 -12.41 -10.68
CA SER A 20 -0.68 -12.61 -9.64
C SER A 20 -1.94 -13.33 -10.14
N PRO A 21 -2.27 -14.55 -9.64
CA PRO A 21 -3.42 -15.32 -10.11
C PRO A 21 -4.79 -14.84 -9.60
N SER A 22 -4.84 -13.76 -8.81
CA SER A 22 -6.07 -13.24 -8.23
C SER A 22 -6.71 -12.21 -9.17
N VAL A 23 -7.94 -12.50 -9.62
CA VAL A 23 -8.74 -11.65 -10.52
C VAL A 23 -8.90 -10.23 -9.97
N ASP A 24 -9.08 -10.08 -8.66
CA ASP A 24 -9.27 -8.78 -8.02
C ASP A 24 -7.98 -7.99 -7.89
N PHE A 25 -6.84 -8.66 -7.68
CA PHE A 25 -5.54 -8.00 -7.69
C PHE A 25 -5.22 -7.50 -9.11
N HIS A 26 -5.44 -8.33 -10.12
CA HIS A 26 -5.21 -7.96 -11.52
C HIS A 26 -6.06 -6.75 -11.97
N LYS A 27 -7.29 -6.60 -11.47
CA LYS A 27 -8.12 -5.39 -11.69
C LYS A 27 -7.52 -4.14 -11.04
N ARG A 28 -7.00 -4.25 -9.80
CA ARG A 28 -6.30 -3.15 -9.10
C ARG A 28 -5.06 -2.72 -9.88
N GLU A 29 -4.28 -3.69 -10.31
CA GLU A 29 -3.06 -3.48 -11.08
C GLU A 29 -3.34 -2.76 -12.40
N LYS A 30 -4.36 -3.19 -13.18
CA LYS A 30 -4.75 -2.54 -14.44
C LYS A 30 -5.20 -1.09 -14.26
N LYS A 31 -5.97 -0.77 -13.21
CA LYS A 31 -6.42 0.61 -12.93
C LYS A 31 -5.25 1.48 -12.46
N GLN A 32 -4.37 0.95 -11.60
CA GLN A 32 -3.17 1.65 -11.16
C GLN A 32 -2.24 1.97 -12.34
N VAL A 33 -1.90 0.99 -13.18
CA VAL A 33 -1.06 1.21 -14.37
C VAL A 33 -1.68 2.24 -15.32
N ARG A 34 -3.01 2.17 -15.56
CA ARG A 34 -3.72 3.15 -16.38
C ARG A 34 -3.60 4.58 -15.83
N ASN A 35 -3.61 4.75 -14.52
CA ASN A 35 -3.54 6.06 -13.88
C ASN A 35 -2.08 6.57 -13.74
N THR A 36 -1.10 5.65 -13.76
CA THR A 36 0.32 5.98 -13.51
C THR A 36 1.11 6.21 -14.81
N VAL A 37 0.65 5.67 -15.93
CA VAL A 37 1.41 5.69 -17.19
C VAL A 37 0.68 6.54 -18.21
N HIS A 38 1.24 7.70 -18.54
CA HIS A 38 0.81 8.51 -19.65
C HIS A 38 1.44 7.97 -20.95
N VAL A 39 0.62 7.73 -21.96
CA VAL A 39 1.05 7.22 -23.27
C VAL A 39 0.87 8.34 -24.29
N GLU A 40 1.98 8.86 -24.83
CA GLU A 40 1.97 9.81 -25.93
C GLU A 40 2.36 9.10 -27.23
N THR A 41 1.55 9.28 -28.28
CA THR A 41 1.89 8.79 -29.62
C THR A 41 2.71 9.86 -30.33
N LEU A 42 3.98 9.53 -30.61
CA LEU A 42 4.88 10.40 -31.36
C LEU A 42 4.51 10.41 -32.84
N SER A 43 4.84 11.49 -33.54
CA SER A 43 4.54 11.69 -34.98
C SER A 43 5.13 10.60 -35.90
N ASN A 44 6.14 9.88 -35.43
CA ASN A 44 6.78 8.76 -36.14
C ASN A 44 6.10 7.40 -35.88
N GLY A 45 4.99 7.38 -35.15
CA GLY A 45 4.28 6.15 -34.78
C GLY A 45 4.87 5.38 -33.60
N ASN A 46 5.95 5.89 -32.97
CA ASN A 46 6.45 5.36 -31.71
C ASN A 46 5.66 5.92 -30.53
N PHE A 47 5.70 5.23 -29.39
CA PHE A 47 5.06 5.69 -28.17
C PHE A 47 6.11 6.15 -27.17
N HIS A 48 5.84 7.27 -26.50
CA HIS A 48 6.55 7.69 -25.30
C HIS A 48 5.69 7.34 -24.09
N LEU A 49 6.28 6.59 -23.15
CA LEU A 49 5.67 6.27 -21.86
C LEU A 49 6.31 7.20 -20.82
N SER A 50 5.49 8.04 -20.19
CA SER A 50 5.94 8.85 -19.06
C SER A 50 5.12 8.49 -17.83
N LYS A 51 5.81 8.17 -16.73
CA LYS A 51 5.15 7.94 -15.44
C LYS A 51 4.63 9.28 -14.91
N THR A 52 3.35 9.38 -14.56
CA THR A 52 2.83 10.52 -13.79
C THR A 52 3.47 10.49 -12.40
N PRO A 53 4.14 11.56 -11.96
CA PRO A 53 4.92 11.52 -10.71
C PRO A 53 4.08 11.26 -9.46
N ASP A 54 2.80 11.61 -9.47
CA ASP A 54 1.97 11.51 -8.27
C ASP A 54 0.54 11.05 -8.59
N LEU A 55 0.17 9.85 -8.14
CA LEU A 55 -1.20 9.36 -8.21
C LEU A 55 -2.06 9.97 -7.10
N SER A 56 -1.49 10.28 -5.93
CA SER A 56 -2.21 10.68 -4.72
C SER A 56 -2.15 12.19 -4.39
N GLY A 57 -1.53 13.02 -5.24
CA GLY A 57 -1.61 14.49 -5.16
C GLY A 57 -0.28 15.21 -5.41
N THR A 58 -0.35 16.51 -5.68
CA THR A 58 0.83 17.34 -5.97
C THR A 58 1.67 17.67 -4.71
N ASP A 59 2.80 18.35 -4.90
CA ASP A 59 3.86 18.73 -3.93
C ASP A 59 3.49 19.48 -2.61
N PRO A 60 2.28 20.07 -2.34
CA PRO A 60 2.07 20.73 -1.04
C PRO A 60 2.11 19.82 0.20
N PHE A 61 2.02 18.50 0.06
CA PHE A 61 2.06 17.57 1.19
C PHE A 61 3.44 16.91 1.31
N PRO A 62 4.18 17.12 2.43
CA PRO A 62 5.51 16.57 2.61
C PRO A 62 5.61 15.05 2.40
N GLU A 63 4.53 14.33 2.73
CA GLU A 63 4.42 12.88 2.58
C GLU A 63 4.38 12.42 1.12
N ASN A 64 4.01 13.27 0.16
CA ASN A 64 4.00 12.91 -1.27
C ASN A 64 5.42 12.71 -1.81
N ARG A 65 6.44 13.30 -1.18
CA ARG A 65 7.85 13.11 -1.59
C ARG A 65 8.33 11.65 -1.56
N VAL A 66 7.64 10.77 -0.84
CA VAL A 66 7.94 9.33 -0.77
C VAL A 66 6.79 8.48 -1.34
N SER A 67 5.88 9.09 -2.13
CA SER A 67 4.80 8.41 -2.86
C SER A 67 5.36 7.33 -3.78
N TYR A 68 6.45 7.63 -4.49
CA TYR A 68 7.09 6.70 -5.43
C TYR A 68 7.45 5.34 -4.81
N PHE A 69 7.79 5.32 -3.50
CA PHE A 69 8.11 4.10 -2.78
C PHE A 69 6.84 3.40 -2.27
N ARG A 70 5.90 4.16 -1.69
CA ARG A 70 4.65 3.59 -1.14
C ARG A 70 3.73 3.05 -2.21
N GLU A 71 3.72 3.69 -3.37
CA GLU A 71 2.87 3.39 -4.52
C GLU A 71 3.64 2.58 -5.59
N ASP A 72 4.85 2.12 -5.27
CA ASP A 72 5.59 1.24 -6.16
C ASP A 72 4.82 -0.06 -6.35
N PHE A 73 4.65 -0.42 -7.62
CA PHE A 73 3.91 -1.60 -8.03
C PHE A 73 4.60 -2.88 -7.52
N GLY A 74 5.91 -3.00 -7.74
CA GLY A 74 6.67 -4.18 -7.35
C GLY A 74 6.64 -4.42 -5.84
N LEU A 75 6.74 -3.34 -5.05
CA LEU A 75 6.66 -3.41 -3.58
C LEU A 75 5.27 -3.85 -3.09
N ASN A 76 4.20 -3.29 -3.66
CA ASN A 76 2.83 -3.67 -3.30
C ASN A 76 2.51 -5.11 -3.72
N SER A 77 2.95 -5.55 -4.90
CA SER A 77 2.81 -6.94 -5.36
C SER A 77 3.66 -7.90 -4.52
N HIS A 78 4.86 -7.50 -4.10
CA HIS A 78 5.66 -8.27 -3.15
C HIS A 78 4.94 -8.45 -1.81
N HIS A 79 4.39 -7.38 -1.24
CA HIS A 79 3.65 -7.42 0.03
C HIS A 79 2.42 -8.33 -0.06
N TYR A 80 1.63 -8.21 -1.13
CA TYR A 80 0.49 -9.07 -1.40
C TYR A 80 0.91 -10.55 -1.51
N ASN A 81 1.90 -10.86 -2.35
CA ASN A 81 2.38 -12.22 -2.55
C ASN A 81 2.98 -12.81 -1.28
N TRP A 82 3.71 -12.02 -0.47
CA TRP A 82 4.23 -12.46 0.82
C TRP A 82 3.12 -12.95 1.74
N HIS A 83 2.00 -12.22 1.81
CA HIS A 83 0.82 -12.61 2.59
C HIS A 83 0.11 -13.86 2.04
N LEU A 84 0.13 -14.07 0.72
CA LEU A 84 -0.44 -15.28 0.10
C LEU A 84 0.38 -16.53 0.38
N VAL A 85 1.71 -16.44 0.37
CA VAL A 85 2.57 -17.63 0.53
C VAL A 85 2.82 -17.97 2.00
N ASN A 86 2.77 -16.99 2.90
CA ASN A 86 2.97 -17.20 4.35
C ASN A 86 1.63 -17.42 5.08
N LEU A 87 0.88 -18.45 4.66
CA LEU A 87 -0.40 -18.82 5.26
C LEU A 87 -0.25 -19.37 6.69
N PRO A 88 -1.30 -19.29 7.53
CA PRO A 88 -1.32 -19.94 8.85
C PRO A 88 -0.87 -21.40 8.78
N GLY A 89 -0.03 -21.83 9.73
CA GLY A 89 0.53 -23.18 9.77
C GLY A 89 1.88 -23.36 9.05
N THR A 90 2.36 -22.33 8.33
CA THR A 90 3.73 -22.35 7.78
C THR A 90 4.77 -22.29 8.91
N PRO A 91 5.87 -23.08 8.85
CA PRO A 91 6.91 -23.06 9.88
C PRO A 91 7.50 -21.66 10.09
N ARG A 92 7.62 -21.22 11.35
CA ARG A 92 8.19 -19.92 11.74
C ARG A 92 7.53 -18.69 11.11
N ARG A 93 6.28 -18.80 10.64
CA ARG A 93 5.52 -17.71 10.04
C ARG A 93 5.61 -16.40 10.83
N ASN A 94 5.44 -16.47 12.14
CA ASN A 94 5.40 -15.29 13.00
C ASN A 94 6.77 -14.57 13.05
N ASP A 95 7.88 -15.32 13.07
CA ASP A 95 9.23 -14.76 13.00
C ASP A 95 9.43 -14.04 11.67
N TYR A 96 9.01 -14.66 10.56
CA TYR A 96 9.10 -14.06 9.23
C TYR A 96 8.18 -12.86 9.07
N PHE A 97 7.01 -12.87 9.70
CA PHE A 97 6.11 -11.72 9.75
C PHE A 97 6.81 -10.53 10.37
N ILE A 98 7.36 -10.70 11.57
CA ILE A 98 8.07 -9.64 12.29
C ILE A 98 9.27 -9.18 11.46
N TRP A 99 10.11 -10.10 10.99
CA TRP A 99 11.31 -9.78 10.23
C TRP A 99 10.99 -9.01 8.94
N ASN A 100 10.04 -9.48 8.13
CA ASN A 100 9.71 -8.86 6.84
C ASN A 100 9.20 -7.43 7.03
N HIS A 101 8.26 -7.24 7.96
CA HIS A 101 7.69 -5.92 8.21
C HIS A 101 8.70 -4.96 8.85
N LEU A 102 9.58 -5.44 9.74
CA LEU A 102 10.70 -4.64 10.26
C LEU A 102 11.63 -4.18 9.13
N GLN A 103 11.96 -5.05 8.17
CA GLN A 103 12.77 -4.67 7.01
C GLN A 103 12.06 -3.64 6.13
N MET A 104 10.75 -3.79 5.90
CA MET A 104 9.96 -2.80 5.14
C MET A 104 9.96 -1.43 5.82
N VAL A 105 9.73 -1.37 7.14
CA VAL A 105 9.77 -0.11 7.91
C VAL A 105 11.16 0.51 7.93
N ALA A 106 12.22 -0.31 8.03
CA ALA A 106 13.60 0.17 7.98
C ALA A 106 13.92 0.83 6.62
N ARG A 107 13.54 0.17 5.51
CA ARG A 107 13.70 0.71 4.15
C ARG A 107 12.86 1.96 3.94
N TYR A 108 11.62 1.97 4.39
CA TYR A 108 10.75 3.16 4.33
C TYR A 108 11.38 4.35 5.05
N ASN A 109 11.95 4.15 6.25
CA ASN A 109 12.66 5.21 6.95
C ASN A 109 13.91 5.69 6.21
N ALA A 110 14.66 4.80 5.55
CA ALA A 110 15.79 5.20 4.72
C ALA A 110 15.35 6.11 3.56
N GLU A 111 14.27 5.75 2.85
CA GLU A 111 13.71 6.59 1.79
C GLU A 111 13.20 7.93 2.31
N ARG A 112 12.52 7.95 3.46
CA ARG A 112 12.09 9.19 4.13
C ARG A 112 13.28 10.12 4.38
N PHE A 113 14.38 9.61 4.91
CA PHE A 113 15.59 10.42 5.12
C PHE A 113 16.17 10.94 3.81
N SER A 114 16.20 10.13 2.75
CA SER A 114 16.67 10.54 1.42
C SER A 114 15.88 11.71 0.81
N VAL A 115 14.61 11.87 1.19
CA VAL A 115 13.75 12.97 0.73
C VAL A 115 13.53 14.06 1.79
N GLY A 116 14.32 14.07 2.87
CA GLY A 116 14.25 15.10 3.91
C GLY A 116 12.99 15.03 4.78
N LEU A 117 12.43 13.83 4.98
CA LEU A 117 11.38 13.54 5.95
C LEU A 117 11.97 12.93 7.23
N PRO A 118 11.36 13.18 8.41
CA PRO A 118 11.76 12.54 9.65
C PRO A 118 11.38 11.04 9.64
N ARG A 119 11.89 10.29 10.62
CA ARG A 119 11.48 8.90 10.87
C ARG A 119 9.96 8.82 11.02
N VAL A 120 9.34 7.75 10.51
CA VAL A 120 7.92 7.49 10.71
C VAL A 120 7.61 7.34 12.20
N VAL A 121 6.51 7.93 12.65
CA VAL A 121 6.03 7.86 14.03
C VAL A 121 5.05 6.70 14.16
N ALA A 122 5.21 5.89 15.20
CA ALA A 122 4.27 4.81 15.49
C ALA A 122 2.92 5.38 15.93
N TYR A 123 1.84 4.92 15.31
CA TYR A 123 0.48 5.28 15.72
C TYR A 123 0.03 4.33 16.84
N ALA A 124 0.20 4.75 18.08
CA ALA A 124 0.08 3.89 19.26
C ALA A 124 -1.23 4.05 20.05
N ASP A 125 -1.99 5.11 19.79
CA ASP A 125 -3.28 5.42 20.42
C ASP A 125 -4.33 5.66 19.33
N LEU A 126 -5.27 4.72 19.21
CA LEU A 126 -6.32 4.74 18.19
C LEU A 126 -7.37 5.86 18.42
N ARG A 127 -7.29 6.57 19.54
CA ARG A 127 -8.15 7.71 19.88
C ARG A 127 -7.56 9.05 19.46
N GLN A 128 -6.31 9.08 19.01
CA GLN A 128 -5.70 10.31 18.47
C GLN A 128 -6.13 10.55 17.02
N PRO A 129 -6.18 11.81 16.56
CA PRO A 129 -6.37 12.09 15.15
C PRO A 129 -5.15 11.65 14.33
N ILE A 130 -5.41 11.09 13.14
CA ILE A 130 -4.38 10.83 12.14
C ILE A 130 -4.21 12.10 11.31
N GLU A 131 -3.16 12.87 11.59
CA GLU A 131 -2.91 14.17 10.95
C GLU A 131 -2.86 14.08 9.42
N VAL A 132 -2.22 13.03 8.91
CA VAL A 132 -1.99 12.82 7.48
C VAL A 132 -3.23 12.19 6.82
N GLY A 133 -3.85 12.93 5.89
CA GLY A 133 -4.86 12.39 4.98
C GLY A 133 -4.25 11.52 3.87
N HIS A 134 -5.07 10.70 3.21
CA HIS A 134 -4.64 9.95 2.03
C HIS A 134 -5.83 9.66 1.11
N SER A 135 -5.69 10.05 -0.15
CA SER A 135 -6.64 9.75 -1.22
C SER A 135 -5.95 8.77 -2.18
N PRO A 136 -6.35 7.48 -2.20
CA PRO A 136 -5.64 6.47 -2.96
C PRO A 136 -5.85 6.63 -4.47
N ASN A 137 -6.94 7.26 -4.91
CA ASN A 137 -7.34 7.34 -6.32
C ASN A 137 -7.38 5.96 -7.01
N LEU A 138 -7.77 4.94 -6.23
CA LEU A 138 -7.91 3.55 -6.64
C LEU A 138 -9.35 3.09 -6.46
N GLY A 139 -9.76 2.10 -7.24
CA GLY A 139 -11.05 1.44 -7.10
C GLY A 139 -11.22 0.28 -8.08
N PHE A 140 -12.38 -0.35 -8.04
CA PHE A 140 -12.89 -1.27 -9.06
C PHE A 140 -13.83 -0.53 -10.01
N ASP A 141 -14.51 -1.27 -10.88
CA ASP A 141 -15.36 -0.70 -11.94
C ASP A 141 -16.46 0.21 -11.37
N ASN A 142 -17.17 -0.24 -10.32
CA ASN A 142 -18.29 0.46 -9.71
C ASN A 142 -18.07 0.78 -8.22
N ASP A 143 -16.84 0.62 -7.71
CA ASP A 143 -16.53 0.79 -6.29
C ASP A 143 -15.18 1.47 -6.15
N GLU A 144 -15.06 2.45 -5.25
CA GLU A 144 -13.83 3.20 -5.05
C GLU A 144 -13.30 2.97 -3.65
N PHE A 145 -11.97 2.86 -3.51
CA PHE A 145 -11.39 2.83 -2.19
C PHE A 145 -11.60 4.19 -1.55
N GLY A 146 -12.24 4.19 -0.37
CA GLY A 146 -12.54 5.41 0.36
C GLY A 146 -11.28 6.22 0.69
N GLU A 147 -11.41 7.53 0.58
CA GLU A 147 -10.38 8.47 1.01
C GLU A 147 -10.42 8.67 2.52
N ARG A 148 -9.26 8.92 3.13
CA ARG A 148 -9.16 9.34 4.52
C ARG A 148 -8.83 10.83 4.58
N PRO A 149 -9.74 11.72 5.02
CA PRO A 149 -9.40 13.11 5.21
C PRO A 149 -8.38 13.29 6.35
N PRO A 150 -7.56 14.35 6.33
CA PRO A 150 -6.63 14.65 7.42
C PRO A 150 -7.38 14.86 8.75
N ASN A 151 -6.71 14.55 9.85
CA ASN A 151 -7.23 14.61 11.22
C ASN A 151 -8.43 13.68 11.50
N SER A 152 -8.63 12.65 10.67
CA SER A 152 -9.61 11.59 10.95
C SER A 152 -9.21 10.80 12.19
N THR A 153 -10.17 10.56 13.09
CA THR A 153 -9.93 9.78 14.32
C THR A 153 -10.67 8.44 14.22
N PRO A 154 -10.00 7.27 14.31
CA PRO A 154 -10.64 5.96 14.24
C PRO A 154 -11.80 5.80 15.25
N ALA A 155 -11.65 6.33 16.46
CA ALA A 155 -12.69 6.28 17.49
C ALA A 155 -14.01 6.99 17.11
N ASN A 156 -14.04 7.80 16.05
CA ASN A 156 -15.25 8.47 15.58
C ASN A 156 -16.08 7.61 14.61
N PHE A 157 -15.59 6.43 14.22
CA PHE A 157 -16.28 5.51 13.32
C PHE A 157 -16.95 4.38 14.11
N PRO A 158 -18.30 4.35 14.22
CA PRO A 158 -19.02 3.37 15.03
C PRO A 158 -18.65 1.91 14.74
N GLU A 159 -18.27 1.61 13.49
CA GLU A 159 -17.91 0.29 12.99
C GLU A 159 -16.63 -0.27 13.66
N VAL A 160 -15.76 0.59 14.20
CA VAL A 160 -14.47 0.21 14.80
C VAL A 160 -14.38 0.50 16.29
N VAL A 161 -15.35 1.19 16.90
CA VAL A 161 -15.31 1.53 18.33
C VAL A 161 -15.19 0.29 19.22
N SER A 162 -15.94 -0.77 18.92
CA SER A 162 -15.84 -2.04 19.67
C SER A 162 -14.46 -2.69 19.54
N SER A 163 -13.84 -2.58 18.37
CA SER A 163 -12.50 -3.10 18.08
C SER A 163 -11.39 -2.33 18.81
N ILE A 164 -11.58 -1.04 19.12
CA ILE A 164 -10.58 -0.25 19.85
C ILE A 164 -10.42 -0.75 21.29
N HIS A 165 -11.52 -1.11 21.95
CA HIS A 165 -11.44 -1.68 23.29
C HIS A 165 -10.67 -3.01 23.30
N GLN A 166 -10.99 -3.89 22.35
CA GLN A 166 -10.29 -5.16 22.18
C GLN A 166 -8.80 -4.94 21.90
N PHE A 167 -8.46 -3.95 21.06
CA PHE A 167 -7.07 -3.60 20.78
C PHE A 167 -6.29 -3.23 22.05
N ASP A 168 -6.88 -2.40 22.92
CA ASP A 168 -6.23 -2.01 24.18
C ASP A 168 -5.99 -3.21 25.10
N GLU A 169 -6.98 -4.11 25.22
CA GLU A 169 -6.84 -5.34 26.01
C GLU A 169 -5.76 -6.26 25.43
N PHE A 170 -5.80 -6.51 24.12
CA PHE A 170 -4.78 -7.34 23.45
C PHE A 170 -3.38 -6.76 23.62
N LYS A 171 -3.23 -5.44 23.47
CA LYS A 171 -1.96 -4.75 23.66
C LYS A 171 -1.45 -4.92 25.10
N ALA A 172 -2.30 -4.68 26.09
CA ALA A 172 -1.93 -4.82 27.50
C ALA A 172 -1.49 -6.26 27.83
N ASN A 173 -2.20 -7.26 27.31
CA ASN A 173 -1.86 -8.67 27.52
C ASN A 173 -0.52 -9.04 26.86
N ILE A 174 -0.26 -8.54 25.64
CA ILE A 174 1.01 -8.75 24.95
C ILE A 174 2.16 -8.07 25.72
N GLU A 175 1.98 -6.83 26.16
CA GLU A 175 2.97 -6.10 26.95
C GLU A 175 3.26 -6.80 28.28
N HIS A 176 2.22 -7.32 28.94
CA HIS A 176 2.38 -8.12 30.14
C HIS A 176 3.22 -9.36 29.87
N GLY A 177 2.86 -10.15 28.85
CA GLY A 177 3.59 -11.38 28.51
C GLY A 177 5.04 -11.13 28.09
N ILE A 178 5.32 -10.02 27.39
CA ILE A 178 6.69 -9.59 27.09
C ILE A 178 7.46 -9.25 28.37
N SER A 179 6.84 -8.49 29.28
CA SER A 179 7.47 -8.04 30.52
C SER A 179 7.72 -9.18 31.52
N SER A 180 6.83 -10.17 31.57
CA SER A 180 6.95 -11.35 32.43
C SER A 180 7.80 -12.45 31.83
N GLY A 181 7.96 -12.45 30.50
CA GLY A 181 8.56 -13.55 29.74
C GLY A 181 7.68 -14.80 29.66
N GLN A 182 6.38 -14.67 29.95
CA GLN A 182 5.41 -15.76 29.96
C GLN A 182 4.26 -15.47 29.00
N VAL A 183 3.64 -16.53 28.48
CA VAL A 183 2.41 -16.44 27.69
C VAL A 183 1.36 -17.25 28.45
N ASP A 184 0.33 -16.58 28.92
CA ASP A 184 -0.81 -17.19 29.64
C ASP A 184 -1.87 -17.73 28.67
#